data_AF-A0A9D5DJA9-F1
#
_entry.id   AF-A0A9D5DJA9-F1
#
_cell.length_a   1.000
_cell.length_b   1.000
_cell.length_c   1.000
_cell.angle_alpha   90.00
_cell.angle_beta   90.00
_cell.angle_gamma   90.00
#
_symmetry.space_group_name_H-M   'P 1'
#
loop_
_entity.id
_entity.type
_entity.pdbx_description
1 polymer ?
#
loop_
_entity_poly.entity_id
_entity_poly.type
_entity_poly.pdbx_seq_one_letter_code
_entity_poly.pdbx_strand_id
1 'polypeptide(L)'
;MKVSVKSHITIAFCFTILVLFPRSNFVDSEQPKRREKFVGALGPWPNIEFREPEDEDLQGTRRDSQENFRAKQYKFTKERGYSDQTSLTDEKVALLEKELGKNLSREVIDLVVMEFELIYFNSGIIFLTNFWQDLRSNFDRHEFVVGLVNFWYGEESEEICDQLVSFHYKRNKDSLMLQLYPGYVTHEKSVKELTLDFSIHVDKISCLNVKKSLAVIILIFQKSLNYVYSAYLLFLLSCTFNELYGTEFKESIHNILHNKNRVGDRLVSIANNNVAILLKKIRKVSGIHTASPKMRVESIIYPIYMKNIDIQAFGLKLCLSLLELSIQKDMEVEPNSIILLFGSRMSTPEEVILATDIFKVLSSKSRSMSEIAALFIYNQDSFTTLISRMRLFHDIDIRGLKSNIQECVAKIDLYEELNGIRFRTDYQLRAFGRKKT
;
A
#
# COMPACT_ATOMS: atom_id res chain seq x y z
N MET A 1 -5.37 49.12 -29.34
CA MET A 1 -5.40 48.61 -30.72
C MET A 1 -4.04 47.98 -31.05
N LYS A 2 -4.04 46.74 -31.56
CA LYS A 2 -2.88 45.90 -31.96
C LYS A 2 -1.98 45.36 -30.84
N VAL A 3 -2.37 44.22 -30.27
CA VAL A 3 -1.43 43.28 -29.63
C VAL A 3 -0.92 42.33 -30.71
N SER A 4 0.38 42.39 -30.97
CA SER A 4 1.08 41.71 -32.05
C SER A 4 1.71 40.40 -31.58
N VAL A 5 1.35 39.32 -32.26
CA VAL A 5 2.08 38.06 -32.52
C VAL A 5 3.50 38.01 -31.91
N LYS A 6 3.61 37.50 -30.68
CA LYS A 6 4.89 37.04 -30.09
C LYS A 6 4.74 35.99 -28.98
N SER A 7 3.68 35.18 -29.01
CA SER A 7 3.37 34.22 -27.94
C SER A 7 3.26 32.76 -28.38
N HIS A 8 3.78 32.36 -29.55
CA HIS A 8 3.60 30.98 -30.06
C HIS A 8 4.89 30.20 -30.39
N ILE A 9 6.06 30.60 -29.89
CA ILE A 9 7.30 29.83 -30.11
C ILE A 9 8.04 29.43 -28.80
N THR A 10 7.60 29.89 -27.63
CA THR A 10 8.29 29.59 -26.36
C THR A 10 7.69 28.43 -25.54
N ILE A 11 6.64 27.74 -26.02
CA ILE A 11 6.01 26.62 -25.29
C ILE A 11 6.31 25.25 -25.92
N ALA A 12 6.97 25.21 -27.08
CA ALA A 12 7.27 23.96 -27.79
C ALA A 12 8.70 23.42 -27.59
N PHE A 13 9.54 24.04 -26.73
CA PHE A 13 10.96 23.65 -26.61
C PHE A 13 11.41 23.18 -25.21
N CYS A 14 10.48 23.05 -24.25
CA CYS A 14 10.77 22.54 -22.89
C CYS A 14 10.31 21.08 -22.64
N PHE A 15 9.91 20.34 -23.68
CA PHE A 15 9.32 19.00 -23.51
C PHE A 15 10.15 17.81 -24.04
N THR A 16 11.45 17.98 -24.29
CA THR A 16 12.30 16.92 -24.90
C THR A 16 13.69 16.75 -24.27
N ILE A 17 13.87 17.04 -22.99
CA ILE A 17 15.07 16.61 -22.24
C ILE A 17 14.65 16.14 -20.84
N LEU A 18 14.20 14.89 -20.72
CA LEU A 18 14.24 14.07 -19.50
C LEU A 18 13.75 12.64 -19.76
N VAL A 19 14.21 12.06 -20.87
CA VAL A 19 14.25 10.62 -21.07
C VAL A 19 15.70 10.30 -21.31
N LEU A 20 16.30 9.51 -20.39
CA LEU A 20 17.35 8.50 -20.60
C LEU A 20 18.11 8.26 -19.27
N PHE A 21 17.79 7.13 -18.62
CA PHE A 21 18.66 6.25 -17.83
C PHE A 21 19.42 6.76 -16.58
N PRO A 22 19.52 5.87 -15.57
CA PRO A 22 20.82 5.43 -15.10
C PRO A 22 21.08 4.02 -15.65
N ARG A 23 22.00 3.93 -16.61
CA ARG A 23 22.63 2.67 -17.02
C ARG A 23 23.72 2.38 -16.00
N SER A 24 23.64 1.20 -15.42
CA SER A 24 24.80 0.41 -15.01
C SER A 24 25.90 0.45 -16.07
N ASN A 25 27.15 0.61 -15.64
CA ASN A 25 28.33 0.16 -16.39
C ASN A 25 29.44 -0.23 -15.40
N PHE A 26 30.12 -1.31 -15.75
CA PHE A 26 31.18 -2.02 -15.04
C PHE A 26 32.48 -1.90 -15.88
N VAL A 27 33.65 -1.75 -15.22
CA VAL A 27 35.04 -2.20 -15.59
C VAL A 27 35.73 -1.50 -16.81
N ASP A 28 37.03 -1.14 -16.91
CA ASP A 28 38.29 -1.27 -16.14
C ASP A 28 39.36 -0.18 -16.50
N SER A 29 40.40 -0.11 -15.66
CA SER A 29 41.84 0.23 -15.86
C SER A 29 42.33 1.56 -16.47
N GLU A 30 43.07 2.35 -15.68
CA GLU A 30 44.53 2.63 -15.77
C GLU A 30 44.90 3.94 -15.05
N GLN A 31 45.89 3.89 -14.15
CA GLN A 31 46.57 5.08 -13.63
C GLN A 31 47.65 5.56 -14.63
N PRO A 32 48.00 6.86 -14.65
CA PRO A 32 49.26 7.22 -14.00
C PRO A 32 49.31 8.60 -13.27
N LYS A 33 49.92 8.57 -12.08
CA LYS A 33 50.96 9.45 -11.47
C LYS A 33 50.92 11.01 -11.55
N ARG A 34 50.80 11.61 -10.34
CA ARG A 34 51.58 12.70 -9.66
C ARG A 34 51.83 14.09 -10.31
N ARG A 35 51.42 15.17 -9.60
CA ARG A 35 52.21 16.14 -8.76
C ARG A 35 51.29 17.33 -8.37
N GLU A 36 50.91 17.52 -7.11
CA GLU A 36 51.55 18.25 -5.99
C GLU A 36 51.35 19.80 -5.94
N LYS A 37 50.89 20.26 -4.76
CA LYS A 37 50.89 21.61 -4.13
C LYS A 37 49.75 22.59 -4.46
N PHE A 38 48.88 22.88 -3.50
CA PHE A 38 49.08 23.97 -2.52
C PHE A 38 48.12 23.86 -1.31
N VAL A 39 48.60 24.44 -0.21
CA VAL A 39 48.10 24.46 1.17
C VAL A 39 47.05 25.57 1.36
N GLY A 40 46.08 25.38 2.26
CA GLY A 40 45.54 26.49 3.06
C GLY A 40 44.02 26.65 3.08
N ALA A 41 43.48 26.54 4.30
CA ALA A 41 42.12 26.80 4.76
C ALA A 41 41.45 28.09 4.25
N LEU A 42 40.13 28.00 4.03
CA LEU A 42 39.05 28.85 4.58
C LEU A 42 37.78 28.63 3.74
N GLY A 43 36.72 28.13 4.37
CA GLY A 43 35.42 27.98 3.73
C GLY A 43 34.72 29.32 3.49
N PRO A 44 33.64 29.30 2.70
CA PRO A 44 32.47 30.14 3.00
C PRO A 44 31.14 29.39 2.80
N TRP A 45 30.40 29.18 3.90
CA TRP A 45 28.99 29.55 4.19
C TRP A 45 27.93 29.60 3.05
N PRO A 46 26.62 29.37 3.34
CA PRO A 46 26.00 29.69 4.62
C PRO A 46 25.29 28.54 5.35
N ASN A 47 25.33 28.67 6.67
CA ASN A 47 24.34 28.15 7.60
C ASN A 47 22.92 28.37 7.05
N ILE A 48 22.27 27.26 6.73
CA ILE A 48 20.83 27.15 6.89
C ILE A 48 20.68 26.35 8.18
N GLU A 49 20.31 27.03 9.26
CA GLU A 49 19.70 26.39 10.41
C GLU A 49 18.50 25.59 9.88
N PHE A 50 18.62 24.27 9.87
CA PHE A 50 17.42 23.43 9.80
C PHE A 50 16.74 23.58 11.15
N ARG A 51 15.79 24.52 11.23
CA ARG A 51 14.68 24.39 12.17
C ARG A 51 14.04 23.04 11.89
N GLU A 52 14.01 22.17 12.90
CA GLU A 52 12.99 21.14 12.97
C GLU A 52 11.64 21.83 12.72
N PRO A 53 10.73 21.26 11.93
CA PRO A 53 9.36 21.77 11.92
C PRO A 53 8.88 21.62 13.37
N GLU A 54 8.71 22.75 14.05
CA GLU A 54 7.87 22.78 15.24
C GLU A 54 6.53 22.19 14.82
N ASP A 55 6.03 21.23 15.62
CA ASP A 55 4.69 20.70 15.49
C ASP A 55 3.70 21.87 15.62
N GLU A 56 3.35 22.48 14.48
CA GLU A 56 2.19 23.36 14.42
C GLU A 56 0.96 22.48 14.63
N ASP A 57 0.33 22.68 15.78
CA ASP A 57 -1.03 22.28 16.11
C ASP A 57 -1.91 22.42 14.86
N LEU A 58 -2.26 21.29 14.24
CA LEU A 58 -3.30 21.21 13.22
C LEU A 58 -4.68 21.32 13.89
N GLN A 59 -4.93 22.46 14.53
CA GLN A 59 -6.26 23.01 14.71
C GLN A 59 -6.60 23.88 13.50
N GLY A 60 -7.45 23.36 12.61
CA GLY A 60 -8.14 24.18 11.62
C GLY A 60 -7.85 23.84 10.16
N THR A 61 -8.32 22.68 9.70
CA THR A 61 -8.81 22.53 8.31
C THR A 61 -9.80 21.36 8.27
N ARG A 62 -10.84 21.50 9.10
CA ARG A 62 -12.04 20.68 9.04
C ARG A 62 -13.06 21.51 8.25
N ARG A 63 -13.57 20.95 7.15
CA ARG A 63 -14.57 21.51 6.20
C ARG A 63 -13.94 22.29 5.04
N ASP A 64 -13.99 21.70 3.83
CA ASP A 64 -14.44 22.35 2.58
C ASP A 64 -14.02 21.64 1.27
N SER A 65 -13.41 20.45 1.33
CA SER A 65 -13.30 19.55 0.14
C SER A 65 -14.15 18.28 0.23
N GLN A 66 -15.03 18.21 1.23
CA GLN A 66 -15.95 17.09 1.51
C GLN A 66 -17.28 17.17 0.75
N GLU A 67 -17.34 17.93 -0.36
CA GLU A 67 -18.59 18.14 -1.09
C GLU A 67 -19.12 16.83 -1.71
N ASN A 68 -20.14 16.29 -1.03
CA ASN A 68 -21.22 15.46 -1.58
C ASN A 68 -20.90 14.03 -2.04
N PHE A 69 -20.34 13.19 -1.16
CA PHE A 69 -20.57 11.75 -1.26
C PHE A 69 -21.41 11.28 -0.09
N ARG A 70 -22.73 11.20 -0.32
CA ARG A 70 -23.67 10.67 0.66
C ARG A 70 -23.54 9.15 0.70
N ALA A 71 -23.20 8.56 1.84
CA ALA A 71 -23.52 7.15 2.12
C ALA A 71 -25.00 6.83 1.82
N LYS A 72 -25.89 7.84 1.89
CA LYS A 72 -27.31 7.75 1.45
C LYS A 72 -27.51 7.45 -0.05
N GLN A 73 -26.53 7.66 -0.93
CA GLN A 73 -26.66 7.39 -2.36
C GLN A 73 -26.46 5.91 -2.72
N TYR A 74 -25.58 5.19 -1.99
CA TYR A 74 -25.41 3.74 -2.14
C TYR A 74 -26.58 2.93 -1.56
N LYS A 75 -27.37 3.51 -0.65
CA LYS A 75 -28.64 2.90 -0.17
C LYS A 75 -29.65 2.65 -1.30
N PHE A 76 -29.53 3.31 -2.45
CA PHE A 76 -30.55 3.23 -3.51
C PHE A 76 -30.45 2.00 -4.42
N THR A 77 -29.42 1.16 -4.31
CA THR A 77 -29.24 0.01 -5.22
C THR A 77 -29.68 -1.33 -4.62
N LYS A 78 -30.19 -1.35 -3.38
CA LYS A 78 -30.78 -2.58 -2.79
C LYS A 78 -32.09 -2.25 -2.10
N GLU A 79 -33.16 -2.19 -2.89
CA GLU A 79 -34.51 -2.11 -2.34
C GLU A 79 -34.83 -3.36 -1.50
N ARG A 80 -35.29 -3.07 -0.28
CA ARG A 80 -36.07 -3.86 0.67
C ARG A 80 -35.35 -4.95 1.46
N GLY A 81 -35.24 -4.67 2.75
CA GLY A 81 -34.99 -5.66 3.79
C GLY A 81 -35.60 -5.35 5.14
N TYR A 82 -35.76 -4.09 5.57
CA TYR A 82 -36.43 -3.78 6.84
C TYR A 82 -37.08 -2.38 6.77
N SER A 83 -38.27 -2.30 6.18
CA SER A 83 -39.12 -1.11 6.26
C SER A 83 -40.28 -1.29 7.26
N ASP A 84 -40.13 -2.18 8.23
CA ASP A 84 -41.10 -2.28 9.31
C ASP A 84 -40.50 -1.67 10.57
N GLN A 85 -41.09 -0.55 10.98
CA GLN A 85 -41.03 0.01 12.33
C GLN A 85 -41.67 -0.96 13.34
N THR A 86 -41.22 -2.21 13.37
CA THR A 86 -41.49 -3.09 14.50
C THR A 86 -40.49 -2.72 15.59
N SER A 87 -40.99 -2.32 16.75
CA SER A 87 -40.18 -2.21 17.96
C SER A 87 -39.35 -3.49 18.11
N LEU A 88 -38.04 -3.37 17.92
CA LEU A 88 -37.12 -4.45 18.21
C LEU A 88 -37.29 -4.78 19.69
N THR A 89 -37.79 -5.98 19.99
CA THR A 89 -37.88 -6.47 21.37
C THR A 89 -36.48 -6.54 21.96
N ASP A 90 -36.33 -6.29 23.27
CA ASP A 90 -35.04 -6.31 23.97
C ASP A 90 -34.26 -7.62 23.70
N GLU A 91 -34.95 -8.75 23.58
CA GLU A 91 -34.36 -10.05 23.21
C GLU A 91 -33.73 -10.07 21.82
N LYS A 92 -34.34 -9.39 20.84
CA LYS A 92 -33.79 -9.30 19.47
C LYS A 92 -32.58 -8.37 19.43
N VAL A 93 -32.59 -7.29 20.20
CA VAL A 93 -31.43 -6.39 20.33
C VAL A 93 -30.25 -7.14 20.96
N ALA A 94 -30.48 -7.86 22.07
CA ALA A 94 -29.44 -8.64 22.73
C ALA A 94 -28.84 -9.75 21.83
N LEU A 95 -29.67 -10.40 21.01
CA LEU A 95 -29.20 -11.38 20.03
C LEU A 95 -28.32 -10.74 18.96
N LEU A 96 -28.75 -9.60 18.41
CA LEU A 96 -28.00 -8.83 17.43
C LEU A 96 -26.65 -8.34 17.98
N GLU A 97 -26.62 -7.85 19.23
CA GLU A 97 -25.38 -7.43 19.89
C GLU A 97 -24.39 -8.59 20.04
N LYS A 98 -24.88 -9.78 20.40
CA LYS A 98 -24.04 -10.98 20.52
C LYS A 98 -23.48 -11.42 19.17
N GLU A 99 -24.31 -11.44 18.13
CA GLU A 99 -23.88 -11.76 16.76
C GLU A 99 -22.84 -10.75 16.25
N LEU A 100 -23.09 -9.47 16.51
CA LEU A 100 -22.18 -8.39 16.15
C LEU A 100 -20.82 -8.54 16.84
N GLY A 101 -20.80 -8.78 18.16
CA GLY A 101 -19.56 -9.00 18.89
C GLY A 101 -18.76 -10.19 18.36
N LYS A 102 -19.45 -11.29 18.02
CA LYS A 102 -18.82 -12.47 17.41
C LYS A 102 -18.24 -12.15 16.03
N ASN A 103 -18.98 -11.44 15.18
CA ASN A 103 -18.52 -11.10 13.83
C ASN A 103 -17.37 -10.10 13.85
N LEU A 104 -17.43 -9.06 14.68
CA LEU A 104 -16.32 -8.11 14.82
C LEU A 104 -15.04 -8.78 15.35
N SER A 105 -15.16 -9.71 16.30
CA SER A 105 -14.01 -10.48 16.80
C SER A 105 -13.43 -11.42 15.73
N ARG A 106 -14.30 -12.10 14.97
CA ARG A 106 -13.90 -12.98 13.86
C ARG A 106 -13.14 -12.21 12.79
N GLU A 107 -13.61 -11.01 12.45
CA GLU A 107 -13.08 -10.17 11.37
C GLU A 107 -12.08 -9.11 11.85
N VAL A 108 -11.47 -9.28 13.02
CA VAL A 108 -10.59 -8.24 13.62
C VAL A 108 -9.41 -7.84 12.72
N ILE A 109 -8.85 -8.77 11.94
CA ILE A 109 -7.78 -8.47 10.98
C ILE A 109 -8.30 -7.53 9.89
N ASP A 110 -9.49 -7.81 9.37
CA ASP A 110 -10.11 -7.01 8.31
C ASP A 110 -10.56 -5.65 8.85
N LEU A 111 -11.06 -5.58 10.09
CA LEU A 111 -11.39 -4.32 10.76
C LEU A 111 -10.18 -3.37 10.86
N VAL A 112 -9.02 -3.88 11.30
CA VAL A 112 -7.80 -3.08 11.44
C VAL A 112 -7.34 -2.54 10.08
N VAL A 113 -7.33 -3.41 9.08
CA VAL A 113 -6.92 -3.05 7.71
C VAL A 113 -7.90 -2.06 7.10
N MET A 114 -9.21 -2.28 7.25
CA MET A 114 -10.25 -1.38 6.73
C MET A 114 -10.20 -0.01 7.39
N GLU A 115 -10.09 0.07 8.73
CA GLU A 115 -9.96 1.35 9.44
C GLU A 115 -8.72 2.11 8.93
N PHE A 116 -7.59 1.42 8.79
CA PHE A 116 -6.36 2.01 8.24
C PHE A 116 -6.56 2.51 6.81
N GLU A 117 -7.12 1.69 5.93
CA GLU A 117 -7.32 2.04 4.52
C GLU A 117 -8.37 3.15 4.33
N LEU A 118 -9.36 3.25 5.21
CA LEU A 118 -10.27 4.39 5.23
C LEU A 118 -9.52 5.67 5.59
N ILE A 119 -8.71 5.65 6.66
CA ILE A 119 -8.00 6.85 7.14
C ILE A 119 -6.93 7.33 6.14
N TYR A 120 -6.12 6.42 5.59
CA TYR A 120 -4.96 6.80 4.78
C TYR A 120 -5.21 6.83 3.28
N PHE A 121 -6.12 6.00 2.81
CA PHE A 121 -6.41 5.90 1.40
C PHE A 121 -7.78 6.48 1.06
N ASN A 122 -8.60 6.89 2.03
CA ASN A 122 -9.99 7.31 1.80
C ASN A 122 -10.84 6.22 1.12
N SER A 123 -10.57 4.95 1.44
CA SER A 123 -11.16 3.78 0.76
C SER A 123 -12.62 3.50 1.11
N GLY A 124 -13.30 4.38 1.85
CA GLY A 124 -14.66 4.11 2.33
C GLY A 124 -15.65 3.79 1.20
N ILE A 125 -15.52 4.46 0.04
CA ILE A 125 -16.34 4.18 -1.15
C ILE A 125 -16.16 2.73 -1.62
N ILE A 126 -14.93 2.22 -1.60
CA ILE A 126 -14.63 0.85 -2.04
C ILE A 126 -15.41 -0.15 -1.18
N PHE A 127 -15.39 0.00 0.15
CA PHE A 127 -16.03 -0.94 1.08
C PHE A 127 -17.55 -0.98 0.96
N LEU A 128 -18.15 0.08 0.44
CA LEU A 128 -19.59 0.18 0.22
C LEU A 128 -20.03 -0.39 -1.14
N THR A 129 -19.10 -0.73 -2.03
CA THR A 129 -19.44 -1.30 -3.34
C THR A 129 -19.88 -2.76 -3.24
N ASN A 130 -20.78 -3.16 -4.14
CA ASN A 130 -21.14 -4.57 -4.32
C ASN A 130 -19.93 -5.38 -4.79
N PHE A 131 -19.07 -4.78 -5.63
CA PHE A 131 -17.83 -5.41 -6.06
C PHE A 131 -16.93 -5.82 -4.89
N TRP A 132 -16.68 -4.93 -3.93
CA TRP A 132 -15.83 -5.27 -2.78
C TRP A 132 -16.49 -6.31 -1.87
N GLN A 133 -17.80 -6.20 -1.64
CA GLN A 133 -18.54 -7.18 -0.84
C GLN A 133 -18.42 -8.58 -1.41
N ASP A 134 -18.68 -8.74 -2.70
CA ASP A 134 -18.66 -10.04 -3.39
C ASP A 134 -17.26 -10.67 -3.43
N LEU A 135 -16.21 -9.85 -3.39
CA LEU A 135 -14.84 -10.34 -3.44
C LEU A 135 -14.26 -10.67 -2.06
N ARG A 136 -14.55 -9.87 -1.03
CA ARG A 136 -13.71 -9.84 0.19
C ARG A 136 -14.44 -9.62 1.50
N SER A 137 -15.76 -9.41 1.51
CA SER A 137 -16.45 -9.22 2.78
C SER A 137 -16.62 -10.56 3.50
N ASN A 138 -15.76 -10.80 4.48
CA ASN A 138 -15.95 -11.87 5.46
C ASN A 138 -17.03 -11.52 6.50
N PHE A 139 -17.59 -10.31 6.45
CA PHE A 139 -18.76 -9.94 7.25
C PHE A 139 -20.03 -10.60 6.71
N ASP A 140 -20.77 -11.27 7.59
CA ASP A 140 -22.03 -11.96 7.25
C ASP A 140 -23.15 -11.00 6.80
N ARG A 141 -23.02 -9.70 7.10
CA ARG A 141 -24.04 -8.67 6.85
C ARG A 141 -23.41 -7.38 6.35
N HIS A 142 -23.87 -6.90 5.20
CA HIS A 142 -23.39 -5.65 4.60
C HIS A 142 -23.66 -4.45 5.51
N GLU A 143 -24.77 -4.46 6.24
CA GLU A 143 -25.16 -3.43 7.20
C GLU A 143 -24.09 -3.21 8.29
N PHE A 144 -23.28 -4.23 8.60
CA PHE A 144 -22.16 -4.08 9.53
C PHE A 144 -21.04 -3.24 8.93
N VAL A 145 -20.74 -3.45 7.64
CA VAL A 145 -19.73 -2.66 6.91
C VAL A 145 -20.20 -1.21 6.78
N VAL A 146 -21.48 -1.00 6.44
CA VAL A 146 -22.09 0.34 6.36
C VAL A 146 -22.00 1.05 7.71
N GLY A 147 -22.42 0.41 8.80
CA GLY A 147 -22.36 0.97 10.15
C GLY A 147 -20.93 1.37 10.56
N LEU A 148 -19.93 0.53 10.24
CA LEU A 148 -18.52 0.83 10.53
C LEU A 148 -17.99 2.01 9.71
N VAL A 149 -18.28 2.06 8.40
CA VAL A 149 -17.86 3.14 7.52
C VAL A 149 -18.49 4.47 7.94
N ASN A 150 -19.79 4.48 8.22
CA ASN A 150 -20.49 5.67 8.73
C ASN A 150 -19.88 6.14 10.06
N PHE A 151 -19.61 5.21 10.99
CA PHE A 151 -18.94 5.52 12.25
C PHE A 151 -17.57 6.18 12.03
N TRP A 152 -16.73 5.63 11.16
CA TRP A 152 -15.39 6.18 10.90
C TRP A 152 -15.40 7.54 10.21
N TYR A 153 -16.40 7.82 9.35
CA TYR A 153 -16.61 9.15 8.79
C TYR A 153 -17.26 10.14 9.78
N GLY A 154 -17.74 9.66 10.93
CA GLY A 154 -18.45 10.48 11.91
C GLY A 154 -19.86 10.88 11.46
N GLU A 155 -20.48 10.08 10.59
CA GLU A 155 -21.84 10.28 10.12
C GLU A 155 -22.83 9.62 11.09
N GLU A 156 -23.85 10.38 11.50
CA GLU A 156 -24.96 9.83 12.28
C GLU A 156 -25.97 9.16 11.33
N SER A 157 -26.14 7.84 11.47
CA SER A 157 -27.15 7.10 10.71
C SER A 157 -28.50 7.13 11.42
N GLU A 158 -29.57 7.27 10.66
CA GLU A 158 -30.96 7.13 11.14
C GLU A 158 -31.35 5.65 11.32
N GLU A 159 -30.54 4.71 10.81
CA GLU A 159 -30.83 3.28 10.92
C GLU A 159 -30.32 2.70 12.25
N ILE A 160 -31.21 2.01 12.96
CA ILE A 160 -30.93 1.40 14.26
C ILE A 160 -29.76 0.41 14.18
N CYS A 161 -29.66 -0.38 13.10
CA CYS A 161 -28.57 -1.34 12.93
C CYS A 161 -27.20 -0.64 12.85
N ASP A 162 -27.08 0.43 12.07
CA ASP A 162 -25.85 1.20 11.95
C ASP A 162 -25.44 1.84 13.29
N GLN A 163 -26.42 2.35 14.04
CA GLN A 163 -26.20 2.93 15.37
C GLN A 163 -25.68 1.87 16.36
N LEU A 164 -26.27 0.67 16.35
CA LEU A 164 -25.83 -0.45 17.18
C LEU A 164 -24.41 -0.89 16.83
N VAL A 165 -24.09 -0.99 15.54
CA VAL A 165 -22.74 -1.29 15.04
C VAL A 165 -21.73 -0.27 15.56
N SER A 166 -22.03 1.01 15.38
CA SER A 166 -21.20 2.14 15.80
C SER A 166 -20.96 2.11 17.32
N PHE A 167 -22.03 1.95 18.09
CA PHE A 167 -21.98 1.89 19.55
C PHE A 167 -21.12 0.72 20.04
N HIS A 168 -21.36 -0.47 19.50
CA HIS A 168 -20.65 -1.67 19.91
C HIS A 168 -19.17 -1.62 19.51
N TYR A 169 -18.85 -1.14 18.30
CA TYR A 169 -17.46 -0.95 17.88
C TYR A 169 -16.75 0.05 18.80
N LYS A 170 -17.36 1.22 19.06
CA LYS A 170 -16.80 2.24 19.96
C LYS A 170 -16.53 1.70 21.36
N ARG A 171 -17.44 0.89 21.90
CA ARG A 171 -17.32 0.33 23.26
C ARG A 171 -16.28 -0.79 23.37
N ASN A 172 -16.08 -1.56 22.30
CA ASN A 172 -15.27 -2.77 22.33
C ASN A 172 -13.96 -2.69 21.53
N LYS A 173 -13.68 -1.56 20.85
CA LYS A 173 -12.52 -1.38 19.98
C LYS A 173 -11.23 -1.88 20.63
N ASP A 174 -10.93 -1.42 21.85
CA ASP A 174 -9.66 -1.77 22.51
C ASP A 174 -9.56 -3.27 22.80
N SER A 175 -10.66 -3.88 23.25
CA SER A 175 -10.74 -5.32 23.48
C SER A 175 -10.52 -6.11 22.18
N LEU A 176 -11.09 -5.64 21.06
CA LEU A 176 -10.86 -6.24 19.74
C LEU A 176 -9.39 -6.13 19.34
N MET A 177 -8.80 -4.94 19.41
CA MET A 177 -7.39 -4.74 19.03
C MET A 177 -6.42 -5.57 19.87
N LEU A 178 -6.70 -5.75 21.16
CA LEU A 178 -5.91 -6.58 22.08
C LEU A 178 -5.93 -8.07 21.71
N GLN A 179 -6.97 -8.56 21.02
CA GLN A 179 -7.00 -9.95 20.51
C GLN A 179 -5.94 -10.19 19.44
N LEU A 180 -5.63 -9.16 18.65
CA LEU A 180 -4.63 -9.22 17.59
C LEU A 180 -3.23 -8.84 18.08
N TYR A 181 -3.14 -7.77 18.89
CA TYR A 181 -1.89 -7.24 19.43
C TYR A 181 -2.05 -6.90 20.92
N PRO A 182 -1.54 -7.75 21.84
CA PRO A 182 -1.69 -7.54 23.29
C PRO A 182 -1.02 -6.26 23.83
N GLY A 183 -0.06 -5.68 23.11
CA GLY A 183 0.60 -4.42 23.47
C GLY A 183 -0.16 -3.17 23.01
N TYR A 184 -1.37 -3.33 22.44
CA TYR A 184 -2.16 -2.22 21.93
C TYR A 184 -2.56 -1.26 23.06
N VAL A 185 -2.38 0.03 22.79
CA VAL A 185 -2.86 1.12 23.65
C VAL A 185 -3.44 2.22 22.77
N THR A 186 -4.37 2.99 23.34
CA THR A 186 -5.07 4.08 22.65
C THR A 186 -4.33 5.41 22.68
N HIS A 187 -3.47 5.62 23.67
CA HIS A 187 -2.67 6.84 23.76
C HIS A 187 -1.52 6.83 22.76
N GLU A 188 -1.10 8.03 22.38
CA GLU A 188 0.04 8.22 21.49
C GLU A 188 1.33 7.75 22.15
N LYS A 189 2.09 6.94 21.43
CA LYS A 189 3.39 6.43 21.86
C LYS A 189 4.50 7.21 21.17
N SER A 190 5.57 7.49 21.92
CA SER A 190 6.78 8.04 21.32
C SER A 190 7.39 7.07 20.31
N VAL A 191 8.15 7.60 19.35
CA VAL A 191 8.90 6.78 18.37
C VAL A 191 9.74 5.69 19.05
N LYS A 192 10.33 6.00 20.21
CA LYS A 192 11.13 5.05 20.98
C LYS A 192 10.30 3.87 21.47
N GLU A 193 9.10 4.14 21.98
CA GLU A 193 8.16 3.12 22.46
C GLU A 193 7.63 2.28 21.30
N LEU A 194 7.19 2.90 20.20
CA LEU A 194 6.73 2.17 19.00
C LEU A 194 7.80 1.21 18.47
N THR A 195 9.06 1.65 18.47
CA THR A 195 10.20 0.85 18.01
C THR A 195 10.54 -0.29 18.98
N LEU A 196 10.42 -0.04 20.29
CA LEU A 196 10.61 -1.06 21.32
C LEU A 196 9.54 -2.14 21.22
N ASP A 197 8.27 -1.73 21.09
CA ASP A 197 7.11 -2.60 20.89
C ASP A 197 7.30 -3.53 19.69
N PHE A 198 7.73 -2.99 18.54
CA PHE A 198 8.05 -3.78 17.36
C PHE A 198 9.10 -4.86 17.65
N SER A 199 10.12 -4.52 18.43
CA SER A 199 11.22 -5.43 18.77
C SER A 199 10.77 -6.55 19.71
N ILE A 200 9.93 -6.23 20.70
CA ILE A 200 9.41 -7.18 21.68
C ILE A 200 8.42 -8.15 21.04
N HIS A 201 7.58 -7.66 20.13
CA HIS A 201 6.46 -8.41 19.56
C HIS A 201 6.69 -8.92 18.14
N VAL A 202 7.95 -9.03 17.73
CA VAL A 202 8.35 -9.58 16.42
C VAL A 202 7.83 -11.00 16.20
N ASP A 203 7.59 -11.77 17.28
CA ASP A 203 7.01 -13.13 17.24
C ASP A 203 5.56 -13.17 16.74
N LYS A 204 4.84 -12.04 16.79
CA LYS A 204 3.46 -11.93 16.31
C LYS A 204 3.35 -11.75 14.79
N ILE A 205 4.48 -11.47 14.15
CA ILE A 205 4.57 -11.23 12.71
C ILE A 205 5.10 -12.51 12.05
N SER A 206 4.41 -12.98 11.01
CA SER A 206 4.71 -14.25 10.33
C SER A 206 4.71 -14.07 8.81
N CYS A 207 5.71 -14.69 8.15
CA CYS A 207 5.80 -14.74 6.69
C CYS A 207 4.65 -15.56 6.05
N LEU A 208 3.95 -16.38 6.83
CA LEU A 208 2.85 -17.23 6.36
C LEU A 208 1.50 -16.50 6.25
N ASN A 209 1.32 -15.39 6.96
CA ASN A 209 0.07 -14.62 6.94
C ASN A 209 0.35 -13.13 6.79
N VAL A 210 0.43 -12.72 5.53
CA VAL A 210 0.79 -11.36 5.09
C VAL A 210 -0.18 -10.31 5.63
N LYS A 211 -1.49 -10.58 5.55
CA LYS A 211 -2.55 -9.66 5.98
C LYS A 211 -2.58 -9.48 7.50
N LYS A 212 -2.45 -10.58 8.25
CA LYS A 212 -2.33 -10.53 9.72
C LYS A 212 -1.08 -9.75 10.14
N SER A 213 0.05 -10.01 9.50
CA SER A 213 1.31 -9.29 9.74
C SER A 213 1.18 -7.80 9.47
N LEU A 214 0.52 -7.40 8.38
CA LEU A 214 0.19 -6.01 8.09
C LEU A 214 -0.65 -5.40 9.21
N ALA A 215 -1.73 -6.06 9.64
CA ALA A 215 -2.61 -5.58 10.69
C ALA A 215 -1.87 -5.41 12.03
N VAL A 216 -1.00 -6.35 12.42
CA VAL A 216 -0.16 -6.22 13.62
C VAL A 216 0.81 -5.03 13.49
N ILE A 217 1.45 -4.84 12.34
CA ILE A 217 2.35 -3.72 12.08
C ILE A 217 1.60 -2.37 12.14
N ILE A 218 0.38 -2.30 11.61
CA ILE A 218 -0.51 -1.14 11.73
C ILE A 218 -0.80 -0.85 13.20
N LEU A 219 -1.12 -1.86 14.01
CA LEU A 219 -1.40 -1.65 15.44
C LEU A 219 -0.16 -1.22 16.24
N ILE A 220 1.02 -1.75 15.91
CA ILE A 220 2.28 -1.38 16.56
C ILE A 220 2.64 0.07 16.28
N PHE A 221 2.67 0.47 14.99
CA PHE A 221 3.10 1.82 14.59
C PHE A 221 1.95 2.83 14.52
N GLN A 222 0.74 2.40 14.86
CA GLN A 222 -0.48 3.20 14.93
C GLN A 222 -0.63 4.08 13.68
N LYS A 223 -0.87 5.38 13.88
CA LYS A 223 -1.13 6.35 12.81
C LYS A 223 0.13 6.87 12.10
N SER A 224 1.30 6.27 12.33
CA SER A 224 2.52 6.73 11.68
C SER A 224 2.78 5.98 10.37
N LEU A 225 2.19 6.48 9.28
CA LEU A 225 2.23 5.88 7.94
C LEU A 225 3.66 5.53 7.49
N ASN A 226 4.62 6.42 7.72
CA ASN A 226 6.02 6.20 7.35
C ASN A 226 6.63 4.99 8.07
N TYR A 227 6.34 4.78 9.36
CA TYR A 227 6.83 3.60 10.07
C TYR A 227 6.07 2.34 9.68
N VAL A 228 4.75 2.41 9.49
CA VAL A 228 3.96 1.28 8.96
C VAL A 228 4.54 0.81 7.64
N TYR A 229 4.74 1.73 6.69
CA TYR A 229 5.39 1.45 5.42
C TYR A 229 6.79 0.84 5.57
N SER A 230 7.65 1.46 6.38
CA SER A 230 9.04 1.02 6.55
C SER A 230 9.13 -0.36 7.19
N ALA A 231 8.33 -0.62 8.23
CA ALA A 231 8.28 -1.89 8.93
C ALA A 231 7.66 -2.97 8.08
N TYR A 232 6.64 -2.64 7.29
CA TYR A 232 6.02 -3.57 6.37
C TYR A 232 6.95 -3.94 5.22
N LEU A 233 7.66 -2.97 4.64
CA LEU A 233 8.69 -3.26 3.63
C LEU A 233 9.83 -4.10 4.22
N LEU A 234 10.29 -3.80 5.44
CA LEU A 234 11.27 -4.63 6.14
C LEU A 234 10.73 -6.06 6.33
N PHE A 235 9.46 -6.21 6.71
CA PHE A 235 8.80 -7.51 6.81
C PHE A 235 8.84 -8.29 5.50
N LEU A 236 8.36 -7.68 4.41
CA LEU A 236 8.33 -8.31 3.09
C LEU A 236 9.73 -8.73 2.63
N LEU A 237 10.72 -7.85 2.76
CA LEU A 237 12.10 -8.16 2.40
C LEU A 237 12.70 -9.26 3.29
N SER A 238 12.43 -9.24 4.59
CA SER A 238 12.93 -10.26 5.52
C SER A 238 12.39 -11.66 5.21
N CYS A 239 11.17 -11.73 4.67
CA CYS A 239 10.52 -12.99 4.30
C CYS A 239 10.92 -13.49 2.91
N THR A 240 11.39 -12.61 2.03
CA THR A 240 11.62 -12.93 0.61
C THR A 240 13.08 -12.83 0.18
N PHE A 241 13.96 -12.23 0.99
CA PHE A 241 15.38 -12.14 0.68
C PHE A 241 15.99 -13.54 0.60
N ASN A 242 16.67 -13.87 -0.49
CA ASN A 242 17.12 -15.25 -0.79
C ASN A 242 17.89 -15.91 0.36
N GLU A 243 18.73 -15.16 1.08
CA GLU A 243 19.55 -15.68 2.19
C GLU A 243 18.75 -15.96 3.47
N LEU A 244 17.52 -15.44 3.56
CA LEU A 244 16.59 -15.58 4.67
C LEU A 244 15.32 -16.35 4.26
N TYR A 245 15.27 -16.86 3.04
CA TYR A 245 14.08 -17.53 2.56
C TYR A 245 13.83 -18.82 3.35
N GLY A 246 12.59 -19.00 3.80
CA GLY A 246 12.19 -20.16 4.60
C GLY A 246 12.52 -20.07 6.09
N THR A 247 13.18 -19.00 6.56
CA THR A 247 13.35 -18.76 8.01
C THR A 247 12.16 -18.02 8.60
N GLU A 248 11.88 -18.25 9.89
CA GLU A 248 10.85 -17.48 10.58
C GLU A 248 11.23 -16.00 10.66
N PHE A 249 10.24 -15.11 10.54
CA PHE A 249 10.46 -13.67 10.53
C PHE A 249 11.28 -13.17 11.74
N LYS A 250 11.00 -13.70 12.94
CA LYS A 250 11.74 -13.38 14.16
C LYS A 250 13.24 -13.67 14.03
N GLU A 251 13.58 -14.80 13.42
CA GLU A 251 14.99 -15.18 13.19
C GLU A 251 15.62 -14.30 12.10
N SER A 252 14.90 -14.06 11.00
CA SER A 252 15.32 -13.15 9.93
C SER A 252 15.68 -11.77 10.49
N ILE A 253 14.80 -11.18 11.30
CA ILE A 253 15.01 -9.87 11.92
C ILE A 253 16.22 -9.89 12.85
N HIS A 254 16.40 -10.94 13.65
CA HIS A 254 17.59 -11.07 14.50
C HIS A 254 18.87 -11.08 13.65
N ASN A 255 18.90 -11.82 12.55
CA ASN A 255 20.06 -11.87 11.64
C ASN A 255 20.33 -10.50 10.98
N ILE A 256 19.29 -9.77 10.58
CA ILE A 256 19.37 -8.42 10.00
C ILE A 256 19.88 -7.40 11.03
N LEU A 257 19.33 -7.42 12.25
CA LEU A 257 19.67 -6.45 13.31
C LEU A 257 21.12 -6.61 13.77
N HIS A 258 21.57 -7.85 13.98
CA HIS A 258 22.97 -8.15 14.32
C HIS A 258 23.90 -8.16 13.10
N ASN A 259 23.36 -7.93 11.90
CA ASN A 259 24.08 -7.93 10.64
C ASN A 259 24.93 -9.20 10.44
N LYS A 260 24.40 -10.36 10.86
CA LYS A 260 25.10 -11.65 10.71
C LYS A 260 25.37 -11.89 9.22
N ASN A 261 26.60 -12.28 8.90
CA ASN A 261 27.06 -12.48 7.53
C ASN A 261 26.83 -11.27 6.59
N ARG A 262 26.67 -10.04 7.13
CA ARG A 262 26.34 -8.81 6.38
C ARG A 262 24.93 -8.78 5.74
N VAL A 263 24.02 -9.63 6.20
CA VAL A 263 22.64 -9.70 5.69
C VAL A 263 21.92 -8.36 5.83
N GLY A 264 22.12 -7.66 6.95
CA GLY A 264 21.48 -6.37 7.21
C GLY A 264 21.92 -5.27 6.24
N ASP A 265 23.22 -5.19 5.93
CA ASP A 265 23.73 -4.22 4.96
C ASP A 265 23.27 -4.52 3.54
N ARG A 266 23.27 -5.81 3.18
CA ARG A 266 22.76 -6.30 1.89
C ARG A 266 21.28 -5.96 1.73
N LEU A 267 20.46 -6.20 2.76
CA LEU A 267 19.04 -5.84 2.75
C LEU A 267 18.85 -4.32 2.65
N VAL A 268 19.64 -3.51 3.37
CA VAL A 268 19.55 -2.05 3.27
C VAL A 268 19.92 -1.56 1.86
N SER A 269 20.87 -2.22 1.17
CA SER A 269 21.28 -1.83 -0.19
C SER A 269 20.19 -2.03 -1.25
N ILE A 270 19.25 -2.94 -1.01
CA ILE A 270 18.10 -3.21 -1.88
C ILE A 270 16.83 -2.48 -1.42
N ALA A 271 16.77 -2.11 -0.14
CA ALA A 271 15.69 -1.33 0.43
C ALA A 271 15.89 0.17 0.18
N ASN A 272 14.88 0.97 0.54
CA ASN A 272 15.01 2.42 0.57
C ASN A 272 15.58 2.92 1.91
N ASN A 273 15.91 4.21 1.97
CA ASN A 273 16.44 4.87 3.17
C ASN A 273 15.49 4.76 4.39
N ASN A 274 14.19 4.59 4.18
CA ASN A 274 13.22 4.51 5.28
C ASN A 274 13.44 3.23 6.11
N VAL A 275 13.73 2.10 5.46
CA VAL A 275 14.11 0.85 6.15
C VAL A 275 15.44 1.01 6.90
N ALA A 276 16.43 1.67 6.31
CA ALA A 276 17.71 1.93 6.97
C ALA A 276 17.55 2.77 8.26
N ILE A 277 16.71 3.82 8.19
CA ILE A 277 16.38 4.67 9.33
C ILE A 277 15.67 3.87 10.43
N LEU A 278 14.68 3.05 10.06
CA LEU A 278 13.97 2.19 11.00
C LEU A 278 14.93 1.21 11.69
N LEU A 279 15.77 0.50 10.94
CA LEU A 279 16.75 -0.44 11.50
C LEU A 279 17.74 0.24 12.45
N LYS A 280 18.19 1.46 12.11
CA LYS A 280 19.05 2.25 13.01
C LYS A 280 18.35 2.58 14.32
N LYS A 281 17.06 2.94 14.27
CA LYS A 281 16.23 3.21 15.47
C LYS A 281 16.05 1.95 16.30
N ILE A 282 15.72 0.81 15.68
CA ILE A 282 15.58 -0.48 16.37
C ILE A 282 16.88 -0.85 17.07
N ARG A 283 18.01 -0.86 16.35
CA ARG A 283 19.32 -1.17 16.94
C ARG A 283 19.65 -0.29 18.14
N LYS A 284 19.38 1.03 18.04
CA LYS A 284 19.61 1.97 19.14
C LYS A 284 18.77 1.63 20.38
N VAL A 285 17.49 1.34 20.19
CA VAL A 285 16.56 1.04 21.30
C VAL A 285 16.82 -0.32 21.93
N SER A 286 17.25 -1.30 21.12
CA SER A 286 17.62 -2.65 21.58
C SER A 286 19.04 -2.75 22.14
N GLY A 287 19.81 -1.66 22.18
CA GLY A 287 21.22 -1.67 22.64
C GLY A 287 22.17 -2.46 21.74
N ILE A 288 21.80 -2.68 20.47
CA ILE A 288 22.61 -3.43 19.50
C ILE A 288 23.60 -2.47 18.84
N HIS A 289 24.88 -2.68 19.11
CA HIS A 289 25.97 -1.94 18.49
C HIS A 289 26.62 -2.78 17.39
N THR A 290 26.28 -2.48 16.14
CA THR A 290 26.95 -3.07 14.96
C THR A 290 27.96 -2.07 14.41
N ALA A 291 29.19 -2.52 14.17
CA ALA A 291 30.19 -1.71 13.47
C ALA A 291 29.66 -1.33 12.09
N SER A 292 29.77 -0.05 11.71
CA SER A 292 29.45 0.39 10.36
C SER A 292 30.47 -0.20 9.38
N PRO A 293 30.05 -0.96 8.36
CA PRO A 293 31.00 -1.49 7.40
C PRO A 293 31.51 -0.34 6.54
N LYS A 294 32.84 -0.21 6.45
CA LYS A 294 33.51 0.70 5.52
C LYS A 294 33.70 0.08 4.12
N MET A 295 33.23 -1.15 3.89
CA MET A 295 33.35 -1.85 2.60
C MET A 295 32.10 -1.67 1.74
N ARG A 296 32.29 -1.53 0.43
CA ARG A 296 31.19 -1.59 -0.55
C ARG A 296 30.49 -2.94 -0.44
N VAL A 297 29.17 -2.90 -0.34
CA VAL A 297 28.30 -4.07 -0.49
C VAL A 297 28.31 -4.48 -1.97
N GLU A 298 28.60 -5.74 -2.26
CA GLU A 298 28.56 -6.27 -3.63
C GLU A 298 27.13 -6.22 -4.18
N SER A 299 26.99 -5.96 -5.49
CA SER A 299 25.67 -5.94 -6.14
C SER A 299 25.06 -7.34 -6.15
N ILE A 300 23.88 -7.48 -5.57
CA ILE A 300 23.14 -8.75 -5.51
C ILE A 300 22.26 -8.86 -6.75
N ILE A 301 22.42 -9.95 -7.50
CA ILE A 301 21.56 -10.26 -8.64
C ILE A 301 20.34 -11.02 -8.10
N TYR A 302 19.13 -10.55 -8.42
CA TYR A 302 17.85 -11.14 -8.00
C TYR A 302 17.76 -11.40 -6.49
N PRO A 303 17.80 -10.35 -5.64
CA PRO A 303 17.88 -10.52 -4.20
C PRO A 303 16.67 -11.21 -3.56
N ILE A 304 15.56 -11.31 -4.30
CA ILE A 304 14.25 -11.73 -3.80
C ILE A 304 13.88 -13.08 -4.42
N TYR A 305 13.48 -14.02 -3.57
CA TYR A 305 13.08 -15.36 -3.97
C TYR A 305 11.64 -15.36 -4.51
N MET A 306 11.45 -15.44 -5.82
CA MET A 306 10.12 -15.35 -6.45
C MET A 306 9.58 -16.70 -6.98
N LYS A 307 10.29 -17.82 -6.76
CA LYS A 307 10.01 -19.08 -7.48
C LYS A 307 8.70 -19.79 -7.08
N ASN A 308 8.10 -19.43 -5.95
CA ASN A 308 6.94 -20.15 -5.40
C ASN A 308 5.59 -19.47 -5.67
N ILE A 309 5.55 -18.45 -6.54
CA ILE A 309 4.30 -17.77 -6.89
C ILE A 309 3.54 -18.61 -7.93
N ASP A 310 2.27 -18.94 -7.63
CA ASP A 310 1.32 -19.34 -8.67
C ASP A 310 0.97 -18.12 -9.51
N ILE A 311 1.66 -17.97 -10.64
CA ILE A 311 1.53 -16.82 -11.55
C ILE A 311 0.10 -16.61 -12.04
N GLN A 312 -0.68 -17.68 -12.24
CA GLN A 312 -2.04 -17.55 -12.78
C GLN A 312 -3.01 -17.04 -11.71
N ALA A 313 -2.96 -17.64 -10.52
CA ALA A 313 -3.77 -17.19 -9.37
C ALA A 313 -3.37 -15.77 -8.93
N PHE A 314 -2.07 -15.47 -8.91
CA PHE A 314 -1.54 -14.13 -8.67
C PHE A 314 -2.07 -13.11 -9.68
N GLY A 315 -2.08 -13.46 -10.97
CA GLY A 315 -2.57 -12.59 -12.03
C GLY A 315 -4.04 -12.17 -11.87
N LEU A 316 -4.90 -13.11 -11.47
CA LEU A 316 -6.29 -12.81 -11.16
C LEU A 316 -6.42 -11.89 -9.93
N LYS A 317 -5.72 -12.20 -8.83
CA LYS A 317 -5.71 -11.35 -7.62
C LYS A 317 -5.24 -9.93 -7.91
N LEU A 318 -4.17 -9.78 -8.70
CA LEU A 318 -3.67 -8.49 -9.13
C LEU A 318 -4.71 -7.75 -9.96
N CYS A 319 -5.34 -8.42 -10.93
CA CYS A 319 -6.37 -7.80 -11.75
C CYS A 319 -7.53 -7.26 -10.91
N LEU A 320 -8.08 -8.07 -10.00
CA LEU A 320 -9.19 -7.67 -9.13
C LEU A 320 -8.80 -6.51 -8.20
N SER A 321 -7.55 -6.48 -7.73
CA SER A 321 -7.02 -5.37 -6.93
C SER A 321 -6.87 -4.08 -7.75
N LEU A 322 -6.50 -4.17 -9.03
CA LEU A 322 -6.46 -3.01 -9.93
C LEU A 322 -7.87 -2.49 -10.26
N LEU A 323 -8.86 -3.39 -10.42
CA LEU A 323 -10.26 -3.01 -10.59
C LEU A 323 -10.77 -2.26 -9.35
N GLU A 324 -10.49 -2.78 -8.16
CA GLU A 324 -10.82 -2.12 -6.91
C GLU A 324 -10.24 -0.70 -6.82
N LEU A 325 -8.94 -0.56 -7.08
CA LEU A 325 -8.27 0.74 -7.11
C LEU A 325 -8.89 1.70 -8.13
N SER A 326 -9.41 1.17 -9.23
CA SER A 326 -10.03 1.98 -10.28
C SER A 326 -11.40 2.55 -9.92
N ILE A 327 -12.09 1.98 -8.91
CA ILE A 327 -13.31 2.55 -8.33
C ILE A 327 -12.98 3.90 -7.67
N GLN A 328 -11.75 4.04 -7.17
CA GLN A 328 -11.32 5.22 -6.46
C GLN A 328 -10.75 6.28 -7.41
N LYS A 329 -11.63 7.20 -7.81
CA LYS A 329 -11.33 8.20 -8.85
C LYS A 329 -10.29 9.25 -8.42
N ASP A 330 -10.29 9.63 -7.14
CA ASP A 330 -9.50 10.75 -6.59
C ASP A 330 -8.42 10.29 -5.60
N MET A 331 -7.89 9.07 -5.79
CA MET A 331 -6.89 8.50 -4.89
C MET A 331 -5.51 9.15 -5.10
N GLU A 332 -5.19 10.18 -4.33
CA GLU A 332 -3.82 10.73 -4.24
C GLU A 332 -2.95 9.83 -3.35
N VAL A 333 -2.57 8.66 -3.86
CA VAL A 333 -1.67 7.76 -3.14
C VAL A 333 -0.25 8.00 -3.56
N GLU A 334 0.63 8.25 -2.58
CA GLU A 334 2.06 8.14 -2.83
C GLU A 334 2.34 6.73 -3.38
N PRO A 335 2.95 6.57 -4.56
CA PRO A 335 3.13 5.26 -5.20
C PRO A 335 3.79 4.20 -4.32
N ASN A 336 4.55 4.59 -3.30
CA ASN A 336 5.16 3.70 -2.33
C ASN A 336 4.14 3.08 -1.37
N SER A 337 3.09 3.81 -0.99
CA SER A 337 2.06 3.37 -0.05
C SER A 337 1.13 2.30 -0.62
N ILE A 338 1.11 2.11 -1.95
CA ILE A 338 0.32 1.06 -2.62
C ILE A 338 0.71 -0.35 -2.15
N ILE A 339 1.93 -0.52 -1.65
CA ILE A 339 2.41 -1.79 -1.08
C ILE A 339 1.54 -2.25 0.09
N LEU A 340 0.99 -1.31 0.86
CA LEU A 340 0.13 -1.60 2.01
C LEU A 340 -1.23 -2.14 1.55
N LEU A 341 -1.77 -1.57 0.47
CA LEU A 341 -2.99 -2.07 -0.15
C LEU A 341 -2.77 -3.44 -0.79
N PHE A 342 -1.67 -3.67 -1.50
CA PHE A 342 -1.38 -5.03 -1.98
C PHE A 342 -1.13 -6.01 -0.83
N GLY A 343 -0.57 -5.54 0.29
CA GLY A 343 -0.38 -6.32 1.50
C GLY A 343 -1.66 -6.91 2.10
N SER A 344 -2.80 -6.26 1.87
CA SER A 344 -4.10 -6.73 2.33
C SER A 344 -4.86 -7.58 1.29
N ARG A 345 -4.36 -7.66 0.05
CA ARG A 345 -4.99 -8.38 -1.07
C ARG A 345 -4.21 -9.61 -1.55
N MET A 346 -2.89 -9.65 -1.34
CA MET A 346 -2.04 -10.77 -1.77
C MET A 346 -1.88 -11.83 -0.70
N SER A 347 -1.56 -13.05 -1.12
CA SER A 347 -1.46 -14.21 -0.23
C SER A 347 -0.06 -14.38 0.35
N THR A 348 0.97 -14.02 -0.42
CA THR A 348 2.37 -14.20 -0.01
C THR A 348 3.18 -12.91 -0.11
N PRO A 349 4.28 -12.76 0.66
CA PRO A 349 5.14 -11.57 0.60
C PRO A 349 5.70 -11.30 -0.80
N GLU A 350 6.04 -12.36 -1.54
CA GLU A 350 6.56 -12.29 -2.91
C GLU A 350 5.52 -11.68 -3.86
N GLU A 351 4.26 -12.09 -3.73
CA GLU A 351 3.15 -11.53 -4.52
C GLU A 351 2.96 -10.04 -4.23
N VAL A 352 3.12 -9.58 -2.98
CA VAL A 352 3.01 -8.15 -2.63
C VAL A 352 4.10 -7.34 -3.34
N ILE A 353 5.34 -7.81 -3.30
CA ILE A 353 6.47 -7.14 -3.96
C ILE A 353 6.25 -7.12 -5.48
N LEU A 354 5.90 -8.28 -6.06
CA LEU A 354 5.67 -8.39 -7.50
C LEU A 354 4.50 -7.51 -7.97
N ALA A 355 3.39 -7.47 -7.23
CA ALA A 355 2.26 -6.59 -7.52
C ALA A 355 2.67 -5.12 -7.49
N THR A 356 3.45 -4.73 -6.48
CA THR A 356 3.95 -3.37 -6.34
C THR A 356 4.85 -2.95 -7.51
N ASP A 357 5.74 -3.83 -7.95
CA ASP A 357 6.64 -3.55 -9.06
C ASP A 357 5.91 -3.53 -10.41
N ILE A 358 4.95 -4.43 -10.63
CA ILE A 358 4.08 -4.40 -11.81
C ILE A 358 3.29 -3.08 -11.84
N PHE A 359 2.70 -2.69 -10.71
CA PHE A 359 1.97 -1.44 -10.58
C PHE A 359 2.86 -0.23 -10.92
N LYS A 360 4.09 -0.15 -10.39
CA LYS A 360 5.05 0.92 -10.70
C LYS A 360 5.38 1.00 -12.20
N VAL A 361 5.52 -0.14 -12.87
CA VAL A 361 5.76 -0.16 -14.32
C VAL A 361 4.56 0.39 -15.09
N LEU A 362 3.35 -0.01 -14.70
CA LEU A 362 2.12 0.45 -15.37
C LEU A 362 1.83 1.93 -15.09
N SER A 363 1.99 2.38 -13.85
CA SER A 363 1.75 3.77 -13.45
C SER A 363 2.69 4.76 -14.13
N SER A 364 3.92 4.33 -14.47
CA SER A 364 4.85 5.16 -15.25
C SER A 364 4.35 5.57 -16.64
N LYS A 365 3.31 4.90 -17.15
CA LYS A 365 2.70 5.14 -18.47
C LYS A 365 1.26 5.67 -18.39
N SER A 366 0.76 5.92 -17.19
CA SER A 366 -0.65 6.22 -16.93
C SER A 366 -0.82 7.46 -16.06
N ARG A 367 -1.96 8.14 -16.19
CA ARG A 367 -2.32 9.27 -15.32
C ARG A 367 -3.40 8.93 -14.30
N SER A 368 -4.02 7.75 -14.38
CA SER A 368 -5.14 7.38 -13.49
C SER A 368 -5.21 5.87 -13.22
N MET A 369 -5.89 5.48 -12.13
CA MET A 369 -6.06 4.07 -11.75
C MET A 369 -6.83 3.27 -12.80
N SER A 370 -7.89 3.84 -13.40
CA SER A 370 -8.63 3.18 -14.48
C SER A 370 -7.77 2.94 -15.72
N GLU A 371 -6.86 3.86 -16.05
CA GLU A 371 -5.89 3.66 -17.14
C GLU A 371 -4.84 2.60 -16.78
N ILE A 372 -4.40 2.51 -15.53
CA ILE A 372 -3.49 1.43 -15.07
C ILE A 372 -4.17 0.07 -15.24
N ALA A 373 -5.41 -0.07 -14.78
CA ALA A 373 -6.20 -1.29 -14.93
C ALA A 373 -6.38 -1.63 -16.42
N ALA A 374 -6.73 -0.64 -17.25
CA ALA A 374 -6.86 -0.80 -18.69
C ALA A 374 -5.56 -1.26 -19.38
N LEU A 375 -4.42 -0.65 -19.05
CA LEU A 375 -3.11 -1.04 -19.57
C LEU A 375 -2.76 -2.48 -19.17
N PHE A 376 -3.05 -2.85 -17.93
CA PHE A 376 -2.86 -4.22 -17.47
C PHE A 376 -3.71 -5.20 -18.28
N ILE A 377 -5.01 -4.94 -18.44
CA ILE A 377 -5.96 -5.90 -19.04
C ILE A 377 -5.76 -5.98 -20.56
N TYR A 378 -5.81 -4.85 -21.26
CA TYR A 378 -6.01 -4.83 -22.72
C TYR A 378 -4.74 -4.51 -23.54
N ASN A 379 -3.72 -3.89 -22.96
CA ASN A 379 -2.56 -3.41 -23.73
C ASN A 379 -1.43 -4.46 -23.80
N GLN A 380 -1.23 -5.05 -24.98
CA GLN A 380 -0.23 -6.11 -25.19
C GLN A 380 1.22 -5.61 -25.14
N ASP A 381 1.48 -4.39 -25.59
CA ASP A 381 2.84 -3.80 -25.56
C ASP A 381 3.30 -3.55 -24.11
N SER A 382 2.39 -3.06 -23.27
CA SER A 382 2.60 -2.91 -21.84
C SER A 382 2.82 -4.25 -21.18
N PHE A 383 2.06 -5.28 -21.55
CA PHE A 383 2.27 -6.63 -21.03
C PHE A 383 3.63 -7.24 -21.45
N THR A 384 4.04 -7.04 -22.69
CA THR A 384 5.37 -7.44 -23.18
C THR A 384 6.49 -6.70 -22.43
N THR A 385 6.30 -5.41 -22.16
CA THR A 385 7.20 -4.62 -21.32
C THR A 385 7.29 -5.20 -19.90
N LEU A 386 6.15 -5.55 -19.30
CA LEU A 386 6.11 -6.16 -17.97
C LEU A 386 6.89 -7.46 -17.92
N ILE A 387 6.68 -8.39 -18.87
CA ILE A 387 7.41 -9.66 -18.93
C ILE A 387 8.93 -9.41 -18.95
N SER A 388 9.39 -8.51 -19.81
CA SER A 388 10.83 -8.19 -19.93
C SER A 388 11.41 -7.58 -18.65
N ARG A 389 10.67 -6.68 -17.99
CA ARG A 389 11.12 -6.00 -16.77
C ARG A 389 11.10 -6.93 -15.56
N MET A 390 10.07 -7.74 -15.39
CA MET A 390 10.00 -8.66 -14.26
C MET A 390 11.08 -9.74 -14.36
N ARG A 391 11.38 -10.22 -15.58
CA ARG A 391 12.54 -11.09 -15.80
C ARG A 391 13.87 -10.40 -15.45
N LEU A 392 14.02 -9.12 -15.79
CA LEU A 392 15.22 -8.34 -15.47
C LEU A 392 15.37 -8.06 -13.97
N PHE A 393 14.27 -7.82 -13.25
CA PHE A 393 14.31 -7.44 -11.83
C PHE A 393 14.38 -8.64 -10.91
N HIS A 394 13.71 -9.73 -11.27
CA HIS A 394 13.38 -10.82 -10.35
C HIS A 394 13.66 -12.23 -10.88
N ASP A 395 14.14 -12.37 -12.13
CA ASP A 395 14.34 -13.65 -12.83
C ASP A 395 13.09 -14.55 -12.83
N ILE A 396 11.92 -13.92 -12.98
CA ILE A 396 10.63 -14.61 -13.03
C ILE A 396 10.00 -14.50 -14.41
N ASP A 397 9.40 -15.61 -14.86
CA ASP A 397 8.56 -15.64 -16.06
C ASP A 397 7.08 -15.42 -15.69
N ILE A 398 6.55 -14.26 -16.06
CA ILE A 398 5.15 -13.88 -15.83
C ILE A 398 4.28 -14.00 -17.08
N ARG A 399 4.67 -14.78 -18.10
CA ARG A 399 3.84 -14.98 -19.31
C ARG A 399 2.43 -15.49 -19.01
N GLY A 400 2.29 -16.33 -17.98
CA GLY A 400 1.00 -16.88 -17.53
C GLY A 400 0.14 -15.91 -16.72
N LEU A 401 0.59 -14.67 -16.47
CA LEU A 401 -0.09 -13.73 -15.57
C LEU A 401 -1.51 -13.37 -16.05
N LYS A 402 -1.77 -13.48 -17.35
CA LYS A 402 -3.08 -13.18 -17.95
C LYS A 402 -3.93 -14.43 -18.24
N SER A 403 -3.51 -15.63 -17.82
CA SER A 403 -4.22 -16.87 -18.15
C SER A 403 -5.71 -16.84 -17.73
N ASN A 404 -6.00 -16.26 -16.56
CA ASN A 404 -7.36 -16.16 -16.00
C ASN A 404 -7.95 -14.75 -16.10
N ILE A 405 -7.46 -13.91 -17.03
CA ILE A 405 -7.87 -12.51 -17.11
C ILE A 405 -9.36 -12.34 -17.47
N GLN A 406 -9.95 -13.32 -18.15
CA GLN A 406 -11.36 -13.28 -18.56
C GLN A 406 -12.31 -13.27 -17.35
N GLU A 407 -11.95 -13.94 -16.26
CA GLU A 407 -12.73 -13.89 -15.02
C GLU A 407 -12.72 -12.47 -14.42
N CYS A 408 -11.58 -11.78 -14.49
CA CYS A 408 -11.50 -10.38 -14.09
C CYS A 408 -12.28 -9.45 -15.02
N VAL A 409 -12.21 -9.68 -16.35
CA VAL A 409 -12.97 -8.89 -17.33
C VAL A 409 -14.48 -9.05 -17.12
N ALA A 410 -14.95 -10.27 -16.83
CA ALA A 410 -16.36 -10.52 -16.54
C ALA A 410 -16.87 -9.70 -15.35
N LYS A 411 -16.01 -9.38 -14.37
CA LYS A 411 -16.38 -8.48 -13.26
C LYS A 411 -16.64 -7.05 -13.74
N ILE A 412 -15.93 -6.56 -14.75
CA ILE A 412 -16.17 -5.20 -15.28
C ILE A 412 -17.60 -5.06 -15.80
N ASP A 413 -18.13 -6.08 -16.46
CA ASP A 413 -19.48 -6.06 -17.03
C ASP A 413 -20.58 -6.24 -15.96
N LEU A 414 -20.23 -6.78 -14.78
CA LEU A 414 -21.20 -7.07 -13.70
C LEU A 414 -21.44 -5.88 -12.76
N TYR A 415 -20.50 -4.94 -12.64
CA TYR A 415 -20.58 -3.86 -11.67
C TYR A 415 -20.48 -2.48 -12.33
N GLU A 416 -21.51 -1.65 -12.10
CA GLU A 416 -21.63 -0.34 -12.74
C GLU A 416 -20.44 0.59 -12.42
N GLU A 417 -19.90 0.50 -11.21
CA GLU A 417 -18.74 1.28 -10.77
C GLU A 417 -17.48 1.05 -11.63
N LEU A 418 -17.38 -0.07 -12.35
CA LEU A 418 -16.24 -0.44 -13.20
C LEU A 418 -16.42 -0.10 -14.68
N ASN A 419 -17.63 0.28 -15.12
CA ASN A 419 -17.96 0.53 -16.53
C ASN A 419 -17.04 1.56 -17.20
N GLY A 420 -16.50 2.53 -16.44
CA GLY A 420 -15.59 3.56 -16.95
C GLY A 420 -14.26 3.04 -17.51
N ILE A 421 -13.84 1.83 -17.14
CA ILE A 421 -12.60 1.20 -17.62
C ILE A 421 -12.70 0.83 -19.11
N ARG A 422 -13.90 0.40 -19.55
CA ARG A 422 -14.17 0.01 -20.94
C ARG A 422 -14.24 1.20 -21.90
N PHE A 423 -14.79 2.33 -21.46
CA PHE A 423 -14.91 3.52 -22.32
C PHE A 423 -13.56 4.18 -22.64
N ARG A 424 -12.60 4.17 -21.70
CA ARG A 424 -11.25 4.71 -21.95
C ARG A 424 -10.43 3.82 -22.90
N THR A 425 -10.70 2.51 -22.89
CA THR A 425 -10.03 1.52 -23.75
C THR A 425 -10.58 1.50 -25.17
N ASP A 426 -11.90 1.64 -25.34
CA ASP A 426 -12.54 1.78 -26.65
C ASP A 426 -12.07 3.05 -27.40
N TYR A 427 -11.91 4.17 -26.69
CA TYR A 427 -11.36 5.39 -27.26
C TYR A 427 -9.90 5.21 -27.67
N GLN A 428 -9.09 4.52 -26.85
CA GLN A 428 -7.69 4.21 -27.17
C GLN A 428 -7.56 3.24 -28.36
N LEU A 429 -8.35 2.17 -28.42
CA LEU A 429 -8.38 1.23 -29.55
C LEU A 429 -8.79 1.92 -30.86
N ARG A 430 -9.77 2.83 -30.82
CA ARG A 430 -10.17 3.65 -31.99
C ARG A 430 -9.12 4.71 -32.35
N ALA A 431 -8.41 5.28 -31.39
CA ALA A 431 -7.34 6.26 -31.63
C ALA A 431 -6.09 5.60 -32.25
N PHE A 432 -5.76 4.36 -31.88
CA PHE A 432 -4.71 3.56 -32.54
C PHE A 432 -5.14 3.06 -33.93
N GLY A 433 -6.43 2.76 -34.13
CA GLY A 433 -6.99 2.40 -35.45
C GLY A 433 -6.97 3.54 -36.48
N ARG A 434 -6.84 4.81 -36.06
CA ARG A 434 -6.77 5.99 -36.95
C ARG A 434 -5.34 6.39 -37.35
N LYS A 435 -4.30 5.66 -36.95
CA LYS A 435 -2.91 5.90 -37.38
C LYS A 435 -2.43 5.03 -38.56
N LYS A 436 -3.35 4.32 -39.22
CA LYS A 436 -3.11 3.67 -40.51
C LYS A 436 -4.24 4.02 -41.47
N THR A 437 -4.19 5.25 -41.98
CA THR A 437 -4.73 5.62 -43.30
C THR A 437 -3.81 6.66 -43.88
#